data_AF-A0A9P8P1E5-F1
#
_entry.id   AF-A0A9P8P1E5-F1
#
_cell.length_a   1.000
_cell.length_b   1.000
_cell.length_c   1.000
_cell.angle_alpha   90.00
_cell.angle_beta   90.00
_cell.angle_gamma   90.00
#
_symmetry.space_group_name_H-M   'P 1'
#
loop_
_entity.id
_entity.type
_entity.pdbx_description
1 polymer ?
#
loop_
_entity_poly.entity_id
_entity_poly.type
_entity_poly.pdbx_seq_one_letter_code
_entity_poly.pdbx_strand_id
1 'polypeptide(L)'
;MLRIINLQKRCLQITAIRRQSSIIRKLQNESDIDNLFSTPATPTDCTSHAEVDPYILSKLLNLSGLSQSISAQEKQELILSLNDHLKFVSQLKDSTSCGELKRLVEDTKELTFDDIVSQIENNRAELEKGEKEESWNPLSLTSQHQDSYYVVNEGLIKQDKQ
;
A
#
# COMPACT_ATOMS: atom_id res chain seq x y z
N MET A 1 58.69 -5.11 21.10
CA MET A 1 57.96 -3.82 21.23
C MET A 1 56.58 -4.00 20.61
N LEU A 2 55.61 -4.52 21.37
CA LEU A 2 54.26 -4.87 20.90
C LEU A 2 53.26 -3.90 21.52
N ARG A 3 52.59 -3.10 20.69
CA ARG A 3 51.50 -2.21 21.10
C ARG A 3 50.19 -2.99 21.05
N ILE A 4 49.58 -3.24 22.20
CA ILE A 4 48.22 -3.76 22.31
C ILE A 4 47.27 -2.58 22.11
N ILE A 5 46.52 -2.59 21.01
CA ILE A 5 45.47 -1.60 20.73
C ILE A 5 44.20 -2.05 21.46
N ASN A 6 43.78 -1.25 22.43
CA ASN A 6 42.60 -1.49 23.25
C ASN A 6 41.37 -0.94 22.50
N LEU A 7 40.64 -1.80 21.79
CA LEU A 7 39.38 -1.45 21.13
C LEU A 7 38.22 -1.70 22.12
N GLN A 8 37.93 -0.70 22.95
CA GLN A 8 36.66 -0.66 23.67
C GLN A 8 35.52 -0.43 22.67
N LYS A 9 34.91 -1.53 22.21
CA LYS A 9 33.60 -1.49 21.55
C LYS A 9 32.57 -1.05 22.59
N ARG A 10 32.18 0.23 22.54
CA ARG A 10 30.95 0.69 23.21
C ARG A 10 29.77 0.03 22.48
N CYS A 11 29.21 -1.00 23.10
CA CYS A 11 27.90 -1.52 22.71
C CYS A 11 26.87 -0.41 22.95
N LEU A 12 26.44 0.25 21.87
CA LEU A 12 25.18 0.98 21.84
C LEU A 12 24.07 -0.07 22.02
N GLN A 13 23.54 -0.19 23.24
CA GLN A 13 22.32 -0.93 23.47
C GLN A 13 21.17 -0.13 22.85
N ILE A 14 20.76 -0.52 21.65
CA ILE A 14 19.50 -0.07 21.07
C ILE A 14 18.41 -0.84 21.82
N THR A 15 17.87 -0.21 22.87
CA THR A 15 16.72 -0.74 23.61
C THR A 15 15.48 -0.51 22.76
N ALA A 16 15.07 -1.53 22.00
CA ALA A 16 13.79 -1.51 21.31
C ALA A 16 12.65 -1.40 22.35
N ILE A 17 11.98 -0.26 22.41
CA ILE A 17 10.80 -0.05 23.27
C ILE A 17 9.63 -0.78 22.63
N ARG A 18 9.34 -2.00 23.11
CA ARG A 18 8.11 -2.72 22.78
C ARG A 18 6.93 -2.03 23.47
N ARG A 19 6.14 -1.23 22.74
CA ARG A 19 4.87 -0.71 23.24
C ARG A 19 3.81 -1.81 23.19
N GLN A 20 3.74 -2.62 24.24
CA GLN A 20 2.56 -3.45 24.51
C GLN A 20 1.53 -2.58 25.24
N SER A 21 0.25 -2.76 24.93
CA SER A 21 -0.82 -2.12 25.70
C SER A 21 -0.77 -2.63 27.14
N SER A 22 -0.48 -1.72 28.08
CA SER A 22 -0.37 -2.05 29.50
C SER A 22 -1.22 -1.07 30.30
N ILE A 23 -2.12 -1.60 31.13
CA ILE A 23 -2.80 -0.82 32.17
C ILE A 23 -1.83 -0.76 33.36
N ILE A 24 -1.14 0.36 33.53
CA ILE A 24 -0.02 0.48 34.48
C ILE A 24 -0.54 0.57 35.93
N ARG A 25 -1.50 1.46 36.22
CA ARG A 25 -2.08 1.63 37.55
C ARG A 25 -3.34 2.51 37.53
N LYS A 26 -4.25 2.32 38.50
CA LYS A 26 -5.36 3.25 38.81
C LYS A 26 -4.82 4.54 39.43
N LEU A 27 -5.09 5.68 38.79
CA LEU A 27 -4.79 7.01 39.32
C LEU A 27 -5.64 7.29 40.57
N GLN A 28 -5.02 7.82 41.63
CA GLN A 28 -5.71 8.03 42.91
C GLN A 28 -6.02 9.49 43.18
N ASN A 29 -5.17 10.43 42.75
CA ASN A 29 -5.32 11.86 43.02
C ASN A 29 -5.08 12.71 41.76
N GLU A 30 -5.54 13.96 41.80
CA GLU A 30 -5.37 14.95 40.72
C GLU A 30 -3.89 15.22 40.40
N SER A 31 -3.01 15.19 41.42
CA SER A 31 -1.56 15.32 41.23
C SER A 31 -0.93 14.21 40.40
N ASP A 32 -1.54 13.02 40.34
CA ASP A 32 -1.04 11.92 39.49
C ASP A 32 -1.32 12.21 38.00
N ILE A 33 -2.37 12.98 37.71
CA ILE A 33 -2.77 13.39 36.36
C ILE A 33 -1.77 14.42 35.83
N ASP A 34 -1.45 15.43 36.64
CA ASP A 34 -0.51 16.48 36.25
C ASP A 34 0.89 15.92 35.97
N ASN A 35 1.33 14.96 36.77
CA ASN A 35 2.61 14.26 36.56
C ASN A 35 2.61 13.43 35.27
N LEU A 36 1.48 12.82 34.89
CA LEU A 36 1.36 12.04 33.65
C LEU A 36 1.45 12.95 32.41
N PHE A 37 0.82 14.12 32.44
CA PHE A 37 0.89 15.07 31.32
C PHE A 37 2.21 15.86 31.28
N SER A 38 2.93 15.92 32.40
CA SER A 38 4.26 16.54 32.48
C SER A 38 5.36 15.66 31.87
N THR A 39 5.11 14.37 31.64
CA THR A 39 6.08 13.49 30.98
C THR A 39 6.21 13.87 29.49
N PRO A 40 7.40 14.29 29.02
CA PRO A 40 7.59 14.67 27.62
C PRO A 40 7.41 13.44 26.73
N ALA A 41 6.38 13.46 25.89
CA ALA A 41 6.24 12.47 24.83
C ALA A 41 7.37 12.69 23.82
N THR A 42 8.11 11.63 23.52
CA THR A 42 9.12 11.65 22.46
C THR A 42 8.40 11.84 21.13
N PRO A 43 8.74 12.86 20.32
CA PRO A 43 8.18 13.00 18.98
C PRO A 43 8.58 11.78 18.15
N THR A 44 7.65 11.28 17.34
CA THR A 44 7.92 10.18 16.43
C THR A 44 8.96 10.64 15.41
N ASP A 45 10.15 10.02 15.41
CA ASP A 45 11.22 10.38 14.49
C ASP A 45 10.79 10.22 13.04
N CYS A 46 11.18 11.18 12.20
CA CYS A 46 10.94 11.12 10.75
C CYS A 46 11.83 10.05 10.13
N THR A 47 11.22 8.94 9.74
CA THR A 47 11.86 7.84 9.02
C THR A 47 12.26 8.26 7.60
N SER A 48 13.38 7.74 7.09
CA SER A 48 13.72 7.89 5.67
C SER A 48 12.64 7.27 4.79
N HIS A 49 12.11 8.02 3.83
CA HIS A 49 11.10 7.56 2.87
C HIS A 49 11.68 7.57 1.45
N ALA A 50 11.05 6.80 0.56
CA ALA A 50 11.32 6.91 -0.86
C ALA A 50 10.83 8.28 -1.36
N GLU A 51 11.57 8.88 -2.28
CA GLU A 51 11.20 10.15 -2.90
C GLU A 51 10.75 9.90 -4.34
N VAL A 52 9.67 10.59 -4.74
CA VAL A 52 9.19 10.66 -6.11
C VAL A 52 9.89 11.81 -6.80
N ASP A 53 10.59 11.48 -7.88
CA ASP A 53 11.17 12.44 -8.81
C ASP A 53 10.30 12.54 -10.08
N PRO A 54 10.60 13.47 -11.01
CA PRO A 54 9.84 13.60 -12.26
C PRO A 54 9.82 12.33 -13.14
N TYR A 55 10.86 11.49 -13.04
CA TYR A 55 10.95 10.25 -13.80
C TYR A 55 10.00 9.18 -13.23
N ILE A 56 9.95 9.05 -11.90
CA ILE A 56 9.02 8.17 -11.18
C ILE A 56 7.59 8.63 -11.41
N LEU A 57 7.31 9.94 -11.33
CA LEU A 57 5.98 10.47 -11.61
C LEU A 57 5.52 10.10 -13.02
N SER A 58 6.38 10.27 -14.04
CA SER A 58 6.05 9.89 -15.42
C SER A 58 5.68 8.41 -15.56
N LYS A 59 6.42 7.52 -14.87
CA LYS A 59 6.08 6.09 -14.83
C LYS A 59 4.77 5.81 -14.15
N LEU A 60 4.48 6.47 -13.03
CA LEU A 60 3.23 6.30 -12.31
C LEU A 60 2.03 6.73 -13.15
N LEU A 61 2.14 7.87 -13.85
CA LEU A 61 1.10 8.32 -14.79
C LEU A 61 0.85 7.29 -15.89
N ASN A 62 1.91 6.71 -16.47
CA ASN A 62 1.78 5.67 -17.49
C ASN A 62 1.10 4.40 -16.95
N LEU A 63 1.52 3.91 -15.78
CA LEU A 63 0.92 2.72 -15.14
C LEU A 63 -0.55 2.94 -14.77
N SER A 64 -0.94 4.18 -14.50
CA SER A 64 -2.30 4.55 -14.13
C SER A 64 -3.20 4.85 -15.34
N GLY A 65 -2.65 4.80 -16.56
CA GLY A 65 -3.37 5.20 -17.78
C GLY A 65 -3.71 6.70 -17.83
N LEU A 66 -2.97 7.53 -17.09
CA LEU A 66 -3.16 8.98 -17.03
C LEU A 66 -2.27 9.71 -18.06
N SER A 67 -2.73 10.88 -18.48
CA SER A 67 -1.98 11.69 -19.44
C SER A 67 -0.64 12.16 -18.89
N GLN A 68 0.40 12.12 -19.73
CA GLN A 68 1.73 12.66 -19.43
C GLN A 68 1.87 14.15 -19.80
N SER A 69 0.91 14.67 -20.58
CA SER A 69 0.89 16.05 -21.08
C SER A 69 0.28 17.01 -20.05
N ILE A 70 0.77 16.95 -18.81
CA ILE A 70 0.40 17.85 -17.73
C ILE A 70 1.41 18.99 -17.62
N SER A 71 0.96 20.15 -17.12
CA SER A 71 1.79 21.33 -16.99
C SER A 71 2.96 21.12 -16.00
N ALA A 72 4.01 21.93 -16.11
CA ALA A 72 5.14 21.85 -15.19
C ALA A 72 4.73 22.12 -13.73
N GLN A 73 3.76 23.02 -13.52
CA GLN A 73 3.22 23.32 -12.21
C GLN A 73 2.49 22.11 -11.61
N GLU A 74 1.59 21.49 -12.36
CA GLU A 74 0.86 20.29 -11.90
C GLU A 74 1.82 19.13 -11.60
N LYS A 75 2.88 18.95 -12.40
CA LYS A 75 3.92 17.95 -12.11
C LYS A 75 4.57 18.19 -10.74
N GLN A 76 4.88 19.44 -10.42
CA GLN A 76 5.50 19.79 -9.15
C GLN A 76 4.55 19.58 -7.98
N GLU A 77 3.28 19.98 -8.12
CA GLU A 77 2.24 19.77 -7.10
C GLU A 77 2.03 18.27 -6.82
N LEU A 78 1.97 17.44 -7.87
CA LEU A 78 1.85 16.00 -7.73
C LEU A 78 3.06 15.36 -7.04
N ILE A 79 4.28 15.80 -7.38
CA ILE A 79 5.50 15.30 -6.72
C ILE A 79 5.47 15.63 -5.22
N LEU A 80 5.13 16.87 -4.86
CA LEU A 80 5.05 17.29 -3.46
C LEU A 80 3.99 16.47 -2.70
N SER A 81 2.79 16.36 -3.26
CA SER A 81 1.70 15.59 -2.65
C SER A 81 2.06 14.11 -2.47
N LEU A 82 2.67 13.48 -3.48
CA LEU A 82 3.09 12.09 -3.39
C LEU A 82 4.18 11.87 -2.34
N ASN A 83 5.15 12.79 -2.23
CA ASN A 83 6.19 12.72 -1.20
C ASN A 83 5.61 12.88 0.20
N ASP A 84 4.64 13.77 0.39
CA ASP A 84 3.94 13.90 1.68
C ASP A 84 3.19 12.61 2.05
N HIS A 85 2.52 11.97 1.07
CA HIS A 85 1.87 10.68 1.28
C HIS A 85 2.89 9.57 1.62
N LEU A 86 4.03 9.51 0.93
CA LEU A 86 5.07 8.52 1.21
C LEU A 86 5.71 8.72 2.59
N LYS A 87 5.92 9.98 2.99
CA LYS A 87 6.41 10.34 4.32
C LYS A 87 5.42 9.93 5.41
N PHE A 88 4.12 10.07 5.16
CA PHE A 88 3.10 9.59 6.09
C PHE A 88 3.12 8.06 6.18
N VAL A 89 3.08 7.36 5.04
CA VAL A 89 3.06 5.89 5.01
C VAL A 89 4.35 5.27 5.57
N SER A 90 5.51 5.91 5.40
CA SER A 90 6.78 5.40 5.92
C SER A 90 6.81 5.29 7.44
N GLN A 91 5.99 6.08 8.16
CA GLN A 91 5.84 5.98 9.61
C GLN A 91 5.30 4.62 10.05
N LEU A 92 4.62 3.89 9.17
CA LEU A 92 4.13 2.54 9.43
C LEU A 92 5.25 1.48 9.38
N LYS A 93 6.34 1.75 8.63
CA LYS A 93 7.43 0.79 8.41
C LYS A 93 8.22 0.49 9.69
N ASP A 94 8.31 1.48 10.57
CA ASP A 94 9.07 1.38 11.83
C ASP A 94 8.20 0.91 13.00
N SER A 95 6.91 0.63 12.76
CA SER A 95 6.09 -0.08 13.71
C SER A 95 6.59 -1.52 13.81
N THR A 96 7.33 -1.82 14.89
CA THR A 96 7.78 -3.17 15.19
C THR A 96 6.54 -4.04 15.35
N SER A 97 6.29 -4.91 14.39
CA SER A 97 5.13 -5.80 14.39
C SER A 97 5.19 -6.70 15.62
N CYS A 98 4.20 -6.58 16.50
CA CYS A 98 4.04 -7.50 17.62
C CYS A 98 3.37 -8.77 17.08
N GLY A 99 4.17 -9.73 16.60
CA GLY A 99 3.71 -11.01 16.07
C GLY A 99 4.22 -11.33 14.67
N GLU A 100 3.89 -12.53 14.17
CA GLU A 100 4.08 -12.88 12.75
C GLU A 100 3.24 -11.93 11.89
N LEU A 101 3.89 -11.21 10.97
CA LEU A 101 3.22 -10.42 9.94
C LEU A 101 2.50 -11.37 8.98
N LYS A 102 1.33 -11.84 9.36
CA LYS A 102 0.40 -12.47 8.42
C LYS A 102 -0.28 -11.34 7.66
N ARG A 103 -0.26 -11.41 6.32
CA ARG A 103 -1.16 -10.60 5.51
C ARG A 103 -2.56 -10.85 6.07
N LEU A 104 -3.37 -9.80 6.26
CA LEU A 104 -4.80 -9.91 6.53
C LEU A 104 -5.50 -10.47 5.27
N VAL A 105 -5.07 -11.63 4.80
CA VAL A 105 -5.97 -12.54 4.11
C VAL A 105 -6.72 -13.18 5.27
N GLU A 106 -8.04 -13.14 5.24
CA GLU A 106 -8.85 -13.95 6.14
C GLU A 106 -8.25 -15.36 6.17
N ASP A 107 -8.22 -16.02 7.33
CA ASP A 107 -7.88 -17.44 7.41
C ASP A 107 -8.91 -18.21 6.58
N THR A 108 -8.66 -18.30 5.28
CA THR A 108 -9.58 -18.89 4.32
C THR A 108 -9.52 -20.39 4.50
N LYS A 109 -10.69 -21.02 4.60
CA LYS A 109 -10.81 -22.47 4.63
C LYS A 109 -10.06 -23.04 3.43
N GLU A 110 -9.14 -23.98 3.68
CA GLU A 110 -8.47 -24.71 2.62
C GLU A 110 -9.51 -25.42 1.75
N LEU A 111 -9.38 -25.25 0.44
CA LEU A 111 -10.27 -25.87 -0.53
C LEU A 111 -9.93 -27.35 -0.62
N THR A 112 -10.86 -28.22 -0.23
CA THR A 112 -10.66 -29.68 -0.32
C THR A 112 -10.97 -30.20 -1.71
N PHE A 113 -10.52 -31.42 -2.02
CA PHE A 113 -10.87 -32.10 -3.28
C PHE A 113 -12.38 -32.24 -3.45
N ASP A 114 -13.10 -32.58 -2.37
CA ASP A 114 -14.56 -32.73 -2.40
C ASP A 114 -15.26 -31.39 -2.63
N ASP A 115 -14.73 -30.28 -2.06
CA ASP A 115 -15.23 -28.93 -2.33
C ASP A 115 -15.09 -28.59 -3.83
N ILE A 116 -13.96 -28.95 -4.45
CA ILE A 116 -13.71 -28.71 -5.89
C ILE A 116 -14.69 -29.52 -6.75
N VAL A 117 -14.81 -30.82 -6.50
CA VAL A 117 -15.71 -31.71 -7.26
C VAL A 117 -17.14 -31.22 -7.13
N SER A 118 -17.58 -30.89 -5.90
CA SER A 118 -18.92 -30.37 -5.64
C SER A 118 -19.17 -29.05 -6.38
N GLN A 119 -18.19 -28.14 -6.44
CA GLN A 119 -18.34 -26.89 -7.19
C GLN A 119 -18.43 -27.13 -8.69
N ILE A 120 -17.64 -28.04 -9.26
CA ILE A 120 -17.70 -28.38 -10.69
C ILE A 120 -19.07 -28.96 -11.05
N GLU A 121 -19.58 -29.90 -10.25
CA GLU A 121 -20.87 -30.56 -10.51
C GLU A 121 -22.06 -29.60 -10.40
N ASN A 122 -21.96 -28.60 -9.51
CA ASN A 122 -23.01 -27.63 -9.28
C ASN A 122 -22.85 -26.33 -10.09
N ASN A 123 -21.74 -26.16 -10.82
CA ASN A 123 -21.51 -24.98 -11.64
C ASN A 123 -22.47 -24.98 -12.83
N ARG A 124 -23.33 -23.96 -12.90
CA ARG A 124 -24.32 -23.77 -13.97
C ARG A 124 -24.36 -22.29 -14.33
N ALA A 125 -24.53 -21.99 -15.61
CA ALA A 125 -24.66 -20.61 -16.08
C ALA A 125 -25.87 -19.91 -15.42
N GLU A 126 -25.59 -18.86 -14.67
CA GLU A 126 -26.58 -18.07 -13.96
C GLU A 126 -27.11 -16.93 -14.85
N LEU A 127 -28.42 -16.87 -15.00
CA LEU A 127 -29.08 -15.85 -15.83
C LEU A 127 -28.88 -14.43 -15.25
N GLU A 128 -28.95 -14.29 -13.93
CA GLU A 128 -28.83 -12.99 -13.24
C GLU A 128 -27.42 -12.38 -13.37
N LYS A 129 -26.40 -13.21 -13.59
CA LYS A 129 -25.02 -12.78 -13.84
C LYS A 129 -24.72 -12.49 -15.31
N GLY A 130 -25.68 -12.73 -16.21
CA GLY A 130 -25.46 -12.57 -17.64
C GLY A 130 -24.54 -13.63 -18.25
N GLU A 131 -24.44 -14.82 -17.64
CA GLU A 131 -23.56 -15.91 -18.10
C GLU A 131 -24.18 -16.74 -19.23
N LYS A 132 -25.50 -16.63 -19.43
CA LYS A 132 -26.18 -17.29 -20.54
C LYS A 132 -25.97 -16.49 -21.82
N GLU A 133 -25.59 -17.16 -22.90
CA GLU A 133 -25.48 -16.55 -24.22
C GLU A 133 -26.79 -15.84 -24.60
N GLU A 134 -26.67 -14.69 -25.24
CA GLU A 134 -27.78 -13.84 -25.67
C GLU A 134 -28.69 -13.31 -24.54
N SER A 135 -28.36 -13.55 -23.26
CA SER A 135 -29.16 -13.03 -22.15
C SER A 135 -29.04 -11.52 -21.96
N TRP A 136 -28.02 -10.91 -22.55
CA TRP A 136 -27.79 -9.47 -22.57
C TRP A 136 -26.92 -9.07 -23.77
N ASN A 137 -26.97 -7.78 -24.14
CA ASN A 137 -26.09 -7.23 -25.18
C ASN A 137 -24.84 -6.58 -24.53
N PRO A 138 -23.64 -7.15 -24.72
CA PRO A 138 -22.40 -6.64 -24.13
C PRO A 138 -21.99 -5.24 -24.59
N LEU A 139 -22.55 -4.77 -25.69
CA LEU A 139 -22.24 -3.47 -26.30
C LEU A 139 -23.24 -2.38 -25.92
N SER A 140 -24.35 -2.72 -25.26
CA SER A 140 -25.45 -1.79 -24.97
C SER A 140 -25.05 -0.57 -24.12
N LEU A 141 -23.99 -0.70 -23.32
CA LEU A 141 -23.48 0.36 -22.43
C LEU A 141 -22.27 1.09 -23.00
N THR A 142 -21.82 0.73 -24.21
CA THR A 142 -20.63 1.32 -24.82
C THR A 142 -20.99 2.62 -25.54
N SER A 143 -20.07 3.60 -25.49
CA SER A 143 -20.23 4.86 -26.23
C SER A 143 -19.92 4.71 -27.73
N GLN A 144 -19.04 3.76 -28.09
CA GLN A 144 -18.65 3.45 -29.45
C GLN A 144 -18.51 1.93 -29.61
N HIS A 145 -19.15 1.38 -30.62
CA HIS A 145 -18.99 0.00 -31.06
C HIS A 145 -19.14 -0.07 -32.57
N GLN A 146 -18.60 -1.12 -33.18
CA GLN A 146 -18.78 -1.41 -34.60
C GLN A 146 -19.21 -2.86 -34.71
N ASP A 147 -20.38 -3.07 -35.28
CA ASP A 147 -21.03 -4.38 -35.34
C ASP A 147 -21.08 -5.02 -33.93
N SER A 148 -20.49 -6.21 -33.78
CA SER A 148 -20.40 -6.98 -32.53
C SER A 148 -19.07 -6.76 -31.78
N TYR A 149 -18.34 -5.67 -32.05
CA TYR A 149 -17.03 -5.40 -31.46
C TYR A 149 -16.96 -4.07 -30.72
N TYR A 150 -16.23 -4.05 -29.61
CA TYR A 150 -15.79 -2.82 -28.96
C TYR A 150 -14.81 -2.08 -29.86
N VAL A 151 -14.97 -0.76 -29.98
CA VAL A 151 -14.04 0.07 -30.77
C VAL A 151 -13.03 0.72 -29.83
N VAL A 152 -11.75 0.52 -30.13
CA VAL A 152 -10.64 1.23 -29.49
C VAL A 152 -9.95 2.05 -30.57
N ASN A 153 -9.98 3.37 -30.42
CA ASN A 153 -9.26 4.26 -31.34
C ASN A 153 -7.76 4.09 -31.09
N GLU A 154 -7.04 3.50 -32.06
CA GLU A 154 -5.60 3.32 -31.94
C GLU A 154 -4.89 4.68 -31.84
N GLY A 155 -4.23 4.89 -30.70
CA GLY A 155 -3.19 5.89 -30.49
C GLY A 155 -1.85 5.24 -30.14
N LEU A 156 -1.59 4.02 -30.65
CA LEU A 156 -0.27 3.40 -30.56
C LEU A 156 0.71 4.24 -31.37
N ILE A 157 1.35 5.20 -30.73
CA ILE A 157 2.50 5.94 -31.27
C ILE A 157 3.59 4.90 -31.55
N LYS A 158 3.62 4.35 -32.77
CA LYS A 158 4.82 3.76 -33.35
C LYS A 158 5.78 4.93 -33.54
N GLN A 159 6.65 5.17 -32.56
CA GLN A 159 7.83 6.00 -32.79
C GLN A 159 8.75 5.21 -33.71
N ASP A 160 8.62 5.42 -35.01
CA ASP A 160 9.65 5.03 -35.96
C ASP A 160 10.91 5.80 -35.57
N LYS A 161 11.92 5.07 -35.08
CA LYS A 161 13.28 5.59 -34.90
C LYS A 161 13.83 5.90 -36.30
N GLN A 162 13.87 7.19 -36.67
CA GLN A 162 14.78 7.70 -37.69
C GLN A 162 16.10 8.10 -37.05
#